data_AF-A0A9X1PW53-F1
#
_entry.id   AF-A0A9X1PW53-F1
#
_cell.length_a   1.000
_cell.length_b   1.000
_cell.length_c   1.000
_cell.angle_alpha   90.00
_cell.angle_beta   90.00
_cell.angle_gamma   90.00
#
_symmetry.space_group_name_H-M   'P 1'
#
loop_
_entity.id
_entity.type
_entity.pdbx_description
1 polymer ?
#
loop_
_entity_poly.entity_id
_entity_poly.type
_entity_poly.pdbx_seq_one_letter_code
_entity_poly.pdbx_strand_id
1 'polypeptide(L)' 'MPDGDVALELAELRRALEVGLARIDGQLALLVQRSDQTDKAVEELEERVAALERTRWPLPALSVLIALGALVWAVLGH' A
#
# COMPACT_ATOMS: atom_id res chain seq x y z
N MET A 1 47.53 30.30 -16.87
CA MET A 1 47.54 29.30 -17.96
C MET A 1 46.10 28.80 -18.10
N PRO A 2 45.46 28.97 -19.27
CA PRO A 2 44.02 28.74 -19.46
C PRO A 2 43.57 27.29 -19.18
N ASP A 3 44.46 26.31 -19.34
CA ASP A 3 44.12 24.89 -19.12
C ASP A 3 43.86 24.53 -17.64
N GLY A 4 44.46 25.29 -16.71
CA GLY A 4 44.24 25.08 -15.27
C GLY A 4 42.85 25.51 -14.81
N ASP A 5 42.27 26.50 -15.49
CA ASP A 5 40.94 27.03 -15.22
C ASP A 5 39.86 26.04 -15.70
N VAL A 6 40.02 25.49 -16.90
CA VAL A 6 39.15 24.44 -17.45
C VAL A 6 39.18 23.17 -16.57
N ALA A 7 40.36 22.78 -16.08
CA ALA A 7 40.49 21.62 -15.20
C ALA A 7 39.77 21.82 -13.86
N LEU A 8 39.77 23.05 -13.34
CA LEU A 8 39.06 23.41 -12.12
C LEU A 8 37.54 23.34 -12.32
N GLU A 9 37.02 23.99 -13.37
CA GLU A 9 35.59 23.97 -13.70
C GLU A 9 35.05 22.54 -13.89
N LEU A 10 35.83 21.66 -14.57
CA LEU A 10 35.47 20.25 -14.70
C LEU A 10 35.45 19.51 -13.36
N ALA A 11 36.38 19.83 -12.45
CA ALA A 11 36.41 19.24 -11.12
C ALA A 11 35.21 19.70 -10.28
N GLU A 12 34.81 20.96 -10.40
CA GLU A 12 33.62 21.52 -9.74
C GLU A 12 32.33 20.90 -10.30
N LEU A 13 32.21 20.79 -11.62
CA LEU A 13 31.06 20.15 -12.27
C LEU A 13 30.94 18.68 -11.87
N ARG A 14 32.06 17.95 -11.84
CA ARG A 14 32.09 16.55 -11.35
C ARG A 14 31.63 16.48 -9.90
N ARG A 15 32.10 17.39 -9.04
CA ARG A 15 31.70 17.41 -7.63
C ARG A 15 30.21 17.71 -7.48
N ALA A 16 29.68 18.67 -8.22
CA ALA A 16 28.25 19.00 -8.21
C ALA A 16 27.41 17.80 -8.68
N LEU A 17 27.86 17.06 -9.69
CA LEU A 17 27.23 15.84 -10.16
C LEU A 17 27.24 14.74 -9.11
N GLU A 18 28.38 14.47 -8.47
CA GLU A 18 28.50 13.46 -7.41
C GLU A 18 27.55 13.75 -6.24
N VAL A 19 27.46 15.02 -5.82
CA VAL A 19 26.49 15.44 -4.79
C VAL A 19 25.05 15.26 -5.26
N GLY A 20 24.77 15.62 -6.51
CA GLY A 20 23.45 15.45 -7.12
C GLY A 20 23.00 13.99 -7.17
N LEU A 21 23.88 13.09 -7.63
CA LEU A 21 23.62 11.65 -7.68
C LEU A 21 23.40 11.07 -6.28
N ALA A 22 24.26 11.38 -5.32
CA ALA A 22 24.08 10.93 -3.94
C ALA A 22 22.74 11.37 -3.34
N ARG A 23 22.27 12.58 -3.67
CA ARG A 23 20.96 13.07 -3.23
C ARG A 23 19.81 12.31 -3.91
N ILE A 24 19.90 12.05 -5.20
CA ILE A 24 18.88 11.31 -5.96
C ILE A 24 18.79 9.88 -5.43
N ASP A 25 19.92 9.21 -5.24
CA ASP A 25 19.97 7.85 -4.69
C ASP A 25 19.32 7.79 -3.31
N GLY A 26 19.58 8.78 -2.45
CA GLY A 26 18.91 8.90 -1.15
C GLY A 26 17.39 9.08 -1.27
N GLN A 27 16.92 9.91 -2.21
CA GLN A 27 15.48 10.10 -2.45
C GLN A 27 14.81 8.85 -3.00
N LEU A 28 15.47 8.11 -3.90
CA LEU A 28 14.98 6.84 -4.44
C LEU A 28 14.93 5.76 -3.36
N ALA A 29 15.95 5.66 -2.50
CA ALA A 29 15.94 4.73 -1.37
C ALA A 29 14.75 4.98 -0.43
N LEU A 30 14.45 6.25 -0.13
CA LEU A 30 13.28 6.62 0.66
C LEU A 30 11.95 6.31 -0.05
N LEU A 31 11.90 6.46 -1.38
CA LEU A 31 10.71 6.13 -2.17
C LEU A 31 10.45 4.62 -2.15
N VAL A 32 11.48 3.80 -2.35
CA VAL A 32 11.40 2.34 -2.25
C VAL A 32 10.93 1.93 -0.85
N GLN A 33 11.54 2.47 0.20
CA GLN A 33 11.13 2.20 1.59
C GLN A 33 9.65 2.52 1.82
N ARG A 34 9.16 3.65 1.30
CA ARG A 34 7.75 4.03 1.44
C ARG A 34 6.81 3.15 0.63
N SER A 35 7.25 2.70 -0.55
CA SER A 35 6.51 1.72 -1.35
C SER A 35 6.32 0.44 -0.55
N ASP A 36 7.42 -0.12 -0.01
CA ASP A 36 7.37 -1.34 0.81
C ASP A 36 6.48 -1.16 2.05
N GLN A 37 6.49 0.02 2.68
CA GLN A 37 5.59 0.34 3.80
C GLN A 37 4.13 0.40 3.37
N THR A 38 3.85 0.95 2.19
CA THR A 38 2.51 1.05 1.63
C THR A 38 1.98 -0.33 1.28
N ASP A 39 2.80 -1.16 0.64
CA ASP A 39 2.43 -2.52 0.25
C ASP A 39 2.09 -3.36 1.49
N LYS A 40 2.89 -3.26 2.56
CA LYS A 40 2.58 -3.89 3.86
C LYS A 40 1.27 -3.39 4.48
N ALA A 41 1.03 -2.08 4.42
CA ALA A 41 -0.21 -1.52 4.94
C ALA A 41 -1.42 -2.02 4.14
N VAL A 42 -1.31 -2.10 2.81
CA VAL A 42 -2.36 -2.67 1.94
C VAL A 42 -2.62 -4.12 2.30
N GLU A 43 -1.58 -4.95 2.44
CA GLU A 43 -1.70 -6.36 2.84
C GLU A 43 -2.40 -6.49 4.21
N GLU A 44 -2.01 -5.68 5.20
CA GLU A 44 -2.68 -5.66 6.51
C GLU A 44 -4.16 -5.26 6.40
N LEU A 45 -4.48 -4.26 5.57
CA LEU A 45 -5.86 -3.85 5.32
C LEU A 45 -6.66 -4.96 4.65
N GLU A 46 -6.09 -5.66 3.66
CA GLU A 46 -6.72 -6.79 2.99
C GLU A 46 -7.02 -7.94 3.95
N GLU A 47 -6.07 -8.31 4.82
CA GLU A 47 -6.29 -9.32 5.86
C GLU A 47 -7.41 -8.93 6.81
N ARG A 48 -7.44 -7.66 7.25
CA ARG A 48 -8.48 -7.14 8.13
C ARG A 48 -9.84 -7.11 7.45
N VAL A 49 -9.90 -6.73 6.17
CA VAL A 49 -11.13 -6.79 5.37
C VAL A 49 -11.60 -8.24 5.25
N ALA A 50 -10.73 -9.18 4.91
CA ALA A 50 -11.07 -10.59 4.83
C ALA A 50 -11.58 -11.17 6.17
N ALA A 51 -10.99 -10.76 7.29
CA ALA A 51 -11.46 -11.12 8.63
C ALA A 51 -12.85 -10.52 8.94
N LEU A 52 -13.07 -9.25 8.58
CA LEU A 52 -14.35 -8.56 8.75
C LEU A 52 -15.44 -9.14 7.84
N GLU A 53 -15.11 -9.52 6.61
CA GLU A 53 -16.03 -10.21 5.71
C GLU A 53 -16.41 -11.56 6.31
N ARG A 54 -15.42 -12.40 6.66
CA ARG A 54 -15.65 -13.71 7.28
C ARG A 54 -16.53 -13.63 8.53
N THR A 55 -16.41 -12.56 9.32
CA THR A 55 -17.27 -12.31 10.49
C THR A 55 -18.63 -11.68 10.15
N ARG A 56 -18.77 -10.95 9.03
CA ARG A 56 -20.05 -10.44 8.49
C ARG A 56 -20.86 -11.49 7.74
N TRP A 57 -20.24 -12.60 7.33
CA TRP A 57 -20.89 -13.68 6.58
C TRP A 57 -22.06 -14.43 7.26
N PRO A 58 -22.43 -14.26 8.55
CA PRO A 58 -23.70 -14.80 9.02
C PRO A 58 -24.89 -13.85 8.82
N LEU A 59 -24.75 -12.58 8.42
CA LEU A 59 -25.91 -11.67 8.36
C LEU A 59 -26.92 -12.03 7.25
N PRO A 60 -26.52 -12.25 5.98
CA PRO A 60 -27.46 -12.71 4.94
C PRO A 60 -27.90 -14.16 5.18
N ALA A 61 -27.02 -15.02 5.68
CA ALA A 61 -27.38 -16.40 6.00
C ALA A 61 -28.42 -16.45 7.14
N LEU A 62 -28.29 -15.59 8.15
CA LEU A 62 -29.23 -15.46 9.25
C LEU A 62 -30.56 -14.87 8.78
N SER A 63 -30.56 -13.89 7.87
CA SER A 63 -31.83 -13.38 7.31
C SER A 63 -32.54 -14.45 6.47
N VAL A 64 -31.80 -15.27 5.72
CA VAL A 64 -32.35 -16.44 5.01
C VAL A 64 -32.92 -17.45 6.00
N LEU A 65 -32.20 -17.78 7.08
CA LEU A 65 -32.70 -18.69 8.12
C LEU A 65 -33.95 -18.14 8.84
N ILE A 66 -33.98 -16.85 9.14
CA ILE A 66 -35.16 -16.18 9.73
C ILE A 66 -36.34 -16.22 8.76
N ALA A 67 -36.11 -15.91 7.48
CA ALA A 67 -37.15 -15.96 6.45
C ALA A 67 -37.70 -17.38 6.26
N LEU A 68 -36.83 -18.39 6.26
CA LEU A 68 -37.24 -19.80 6.21
C LEU A 68 -38.02 -20.21 7.46
N GLY A 69 -37.58 -19.80 8.65
CA GLY A 69 -38.30 -20.04 9.90
C GLY A 69 -39.70 -19.41 9.91
N ALA A 70 -39.81 -18.16 9.44
CA ALA A 70 -41.09 -17.47 9.30
C ALA A 70 -42.00 -18.15 8.26
N LEU A 71 -41.44 -18.64 7.16
CA LEU A 71 -42.19 -19.37 6.13
C LEU A 71 -42.73 -20.71 6.67
N VAL A 72 -41.90 -21.50 7.36
CA VAL A 72 -42.32 -22.76 7.99
C VAL A 72 -43.41 -22.50 9.03
N TRP A 73 -43.24 -21.47 9.86
CA TRP A 73 -44.26 -21.05 10.82
C TRP A 73 -45.57 -20.67 10.14
N ALA A 74 -45.53 -19.91 9.04
CA ALA A 74 -46.73 -19.51 8.33
C ALA A 74 -47.49 -20.69 7.68
N VAL A 75 -46.77 -21.74 7.27
CA VAL A 75 -47.38 -22.93 6.65
C VAL A 75 -47.90 -23.93 7.69
N LEU A 76 -47.21 -24.11 8.82
CA LEU A 76 -47.61 -25.08 9.86
C LEU A 76 -48.45 -24.47 11.00
N GLY A 77 -48.35 -23.15 11.21
CA GLY A 77 -49.04 -22.41 12.27
C GLY A 77 -50.38 -21.81 11.87
N HIS A 78 -50.89 -22.15 10.68
CA HIS A 78 -52.28 -21.98 10.27
C HIS A 78 -53.06 -23.27 10.54
#